data_AF-A0A524AT73-F1
#
_entry.id   AF-A0A524AT73-F1
#
_cell.length_a   1.000
_cell.length_b   1.000
_cell.length_c   1.000
_cell.angle_alpha   90.00
_cell.angle_beta   90.00
_cell.angle_gamma   90.00
#
_symmetry.space_group_name_H-M   'P 1'
#
loop_
_entity.id
_entity.type
_entity.pdbx_description
1 polymer ?
#
loop_
_entity_poly.entity_id
_entity_poly.type
_entity_poly.pdbx_seq_one_letter_code
_entity_poly.pdbx_strand_id
1 'polypeptide(L)'
;MKDPHEIIDHLSPTDALSILRTLASSDEQLAARIAEIATAHLSEVDPEEVAAVLYDELDALEVEEVWDRAGPKRDGYVDPSEAAYGMVEEVIDPYLEELKKYQKLGMNAEANRMCMGLLLGLYRFKHESTSEFKNWAPDAPSGFAWAVVNAWKAGSPSRADVKAVKAFIEDYLCGWGAHLV
;
A
#
# COMPACT_ATOMS: atom_id res chain seq x y z
N MET A 1 42.03 13.63 3.52
CA MET A 1 40.64 13.40 3.95
C MET A 1 39.97 12.58 2.85
N LYS A 2 39.12 11.60 3.20
CA LYS A 2 38.28 10.94 2.19
C LYS A 2 37.34 11.98 1.58
N ASP A 3 36.95 11.76 0.34
CA ASP A 3 35.98 12.62 -0.33
C ASP A 3 34.65 12.63 0.45
N PRO A 4 33.99 13.78 0.66
CA PRO A 4 32.73 13.82 1.40
C PRO A 4 31.62 12.96 0.80
N HIS A 5 31.56 12.79 -0.53
CA HIS A 5 30.57 11.94 -1.19
C HIS A 5 30.85 10.45 -0.90
N GLU A 6 32.11 10.03 -0.93
CA GLU A 6 32.50 8.66 -0.54
C GLU A 6 32.09 8.33 0.91
N ILE A 7 32.14 9.31 1.82
CA ILE A 7 31.70 9.09 3.21
C ILE A 7 30.16 8.92 3.25
N ILE A 8 29.43 9.72 2.47
CA ILE A 8 27.96 9.66 2.41
C ILE A 8 27.48 8.33 1.82
N ASP A 9 28.13 7.82 0.78
CA ASP A 9 27.76 6.57 0.09
C ASP A 9 27.89 5.32 0.98
N HIS A 10 28.60 5.43 2.11
CA HIS A 10 28.77 4.35 3.07
C HIS A 10 27.86 4.47 4.31
N LEU A 11 26.96 5.46 4.37
CA LEU A 11 26.03 5.62 5.48
C LEU A 11 24.93 4.55 5.44
N SER A 12 24.61 4.00 6.61
CA SER A 12 23.39 3.18 6.75
C SER A 12 22.14 4.07 6.70
N PRO A 13 20.95 3.52 6.38
CA PRO A 13 19.69 4.29 6.43
C PRO A 13 19.44 4.95 7.78
N THR A 14 19.82 4.29 8.87
CA THR A 14 19.69 4.83 10.23
C THR A 14 20.65 6.00 10.46
N ASP A 15 21.90 5.89 10.01
CA ASP A 15 22.89 6.96 10.13
C ASP A 15 22.49 8.17 9.27
N ALA A 16 22.05 7.93 8.04
CA ALA A 16 21.55 8.97 7.14
C ALA A 16 20.38 9.72 7.77
N LEU A 17 19.38 9.01 8.33
CA LEU A 17 18.24 9.64 9.01
C LEU A 17 18.67 10.44 10.25
N SER A 18 19.60 9.92 11.04
CA SER A 18 20.14 10.62 12.22
C SER A 18 20.81 11.93 11.81
N ILE A 19 21.65 11.89 10.77
CA ILE A 19 22.32 13.07 10.21
C ILE A 19 21.31 14.07 9.65
N LEU A 20 20.31 13.63 8.90
CA LEU A 20 19.24 14.51 8.38
C LEU A 20 18.50 15.23 9.52
N ARG A 21 18.20 14.52 10.62
CA ARG A 21 17.59 15.13 11.81
C ARG A 21 18.50 16.16 12.48
N THR A 22 19.80 15.86 12.60
CA THR A 22 20.79 16.82 13.12
C THR A 22 20.85 18.07 12.24
N LEU A 23 20.93 17.90 10.92
CA LEU A 23 20.95 18.99 9.95
C LEU A 23 19.68 19.86 10.06
N ALA A 24 18.50 19.25 10.05
CA ALA A 24 17.23 19.95 10.19
C ALA A 24 17.09 20.69 11.54
N SER A 25 17.59 20.12 12.64
CA SER A 25 17.55 20.78 13.94
C SER A 25 18.49 21.99 14.05
N SER A 26 19.50 22.05 13.19
CA SER A 26 20.51 23.10 13.21
C SER A 26 20.17 24.30 12.33
N ASP A 27 19.35 24.10 11.29
CA ASP A 27 19.02 25.11 10.28
C ASP A 27 17.61 24.88 9.72
N GLU A 28 16.71 25.84 9.96
CA GLU A 28 15.30 25.79 9.51
C GLU A 28 15.17 25.84 7.97
N GLN A 29 16.06 26.56 7.28
CA GLN A 29 16.06 26.59 5.82
C GLN A 29 16.48 25.24 5.26
N LEU A 30 17.45 24.58 5.90
CA LEU A 30 17.85 23.23 5.54
C LEU A 30 16.76 22.21 5.88
N ALA A 31 16.06 22.36 7.00
CA ALA A 31 14.90 21.54 7.36
C ALA A 31 13.81 21.63 6.28
N ALA A 32 13.46 22.85 5.85
CA ALA A 32 12.49 23.07 4.77
C ALA A 32 12.94 22.43 3.45
N ARG A 33 14.24 22.53 3.10
CA ARG A 33 14.78 21.91 1.89
C ARG A 33 14.77 20.39 1.94
N ILE A 34 15.11 19.79 3.08
CA ILE A 34 15.03 18.34 3.29
C ILE A 34 13.56 17.89 3.13
N ALA A 35 12.62 18.60 3.73
CA ALA A 35 11.20 18.29 3.63
C ALA A 35 10.67 18.41 2.19
N GLU A 36 11.09 19.42 1.43
CA GLU A 36 10.73 19.60 0.02
C GLU A 36 11.22 18.41 -0.83
N ILE A 37 12.48 18.01 -0.68
CA ILE A 37 13.07 16.88 -1.42
C ILE A 37 12.38 15.57 -1.03
N ALA A 38 12.18 15.34 0.27
CA ALA A 38 11.50 14.14 0.75
C ALA A 38 10.05 14.07 0.23
N THR A 39 9.33 15.18 0.24
CA THR A 39 7.96 15.25 -0.29
C THR A 39 7.95 14.95 -1.78
N ALA A 40 8.83 15.57 -2.56
CA ALA A 40 8.91 15.34 -4.01
C ALA A 40 9.16 13.87 -4.35
N HIS A 41 10.06 13.20 -3.62
CA HIS A 41 10.31 11.78 -3.81
C HIS A 41 9.10 10.90 -3.44
N LEU A 42 8.35 11.29 -2.39
CA LEU A 42 7.14 10.58 -1.97
C LEU A 42 5.93 10.85 -2.89
N SER A 43 5.93 11.94 -3.66
CA SER A 43 4.84 12.36 -4.55
C SER A 43 4.65 11.49 -5.80
N GLU A 44 5.60 10.61 -6.12
CA GLU A 44 5.62 9.79 -7.34
C GLU A 44 4.70 8.56 -7.24
N VAL A 45 3.43 8.77 -6.87
CA VAL A 45 2.43 7.69 -6.79
C VAL A 45 1.63 7.62 -8.08
N ASP A 46 1.87 6.61 -8.91
CA ASP A 46 1.01 6.26 -10.05
C ASP A 46 0.04 5.13 -9.66
N PRO A 47 -1.29 5.36 -9.67
CA PRO A 47 -2.28 4.32 -9.40
C PRO A 47 -2.13 3.06 -10.27
N GLU A 48 -1.73 3.20 -11.54
CA GLU A 48 -1.58 2.06 -12.44
C GLU A 48 -0.36 1.20 -12.07
N GLU A 49 0.74 1.83 -11.67
CA GLU A 49 1.93 1.13 -11.18
C GLU A 49 1.63 0.38 -9.89
N VAL A 50 0.99 1.06 -8.91
CA VAL A 50 0.54 0.42 -7.66
C VAL A 50 -0.37 -0.78 -7.95
N ALA A 51 -1.31 -0.62 -8.88
CA ALA A 51 -2.24 -1.68 -9.24
C ALA A 51 -1.54 -2.89 -9.89
N ALA A 52 -0.57 -2.63 -10.78
CA ALA A 52 0.19 -3.67 -11.46
C ALA A 52 1.05 -4.47 -10.47
N VAL A 53 1.78 -3.78 -9.59
CA VAL A 53 2.61 -4.44 -8.57
C VAL A 53 1.75 -5.27 -7.61
N LEU A 54 0.66 -4.69 -7.08
CA LEU A 54 -0.24 -5.42 -6.19
C LEU A 54 -0.86 -6.64 -6.89
N TYR A 55 -1.28 -6.49 -8.15
CA TYR A 55 -1.81 -7.61 -8.93
C TYR A 55 -0.78 -8.74 -9.04
N ASP A 56 0.45 -8.42 -9.45
CA ASP A 56 1.53 -9.40 -9.63
C ASP A 56 1.88 -10.11 -8.31
N GLU A 57 1.94 -9.37 -7.20
CA GLU A 57 2.18 -9.96 -5.87
C GLU A 57 1.07 -10.92 -5.42
N LEU A 58 -0.19 -10.55 -5.66
CA LEU A 58 -1.33 -11.41 -5.34
C LEU A 58 -1.44 -12.63 -6.27
N ASP A 59 -1.14 -12.45 -7.56
CA ASP A 59 -1.17 -13.53 -8.55
C ASP A 59 -0.03 -14.54 -8.35
N ALA A 60 1.09 -14.09 -7.77
CA ALA A 60 2.23 -14.92 -7.40
C ALA A 60 2.02 -15.78 -6.14
N LEU A 61 0.93 -15.56 -5.38
CA LEU A 61 0.61 -16.42 -4.23
C LEU A 61 0.31 -17.84 -4.69
N GLU A 62 1.00 -18.81 -4.07
CA GLU A 62 0.91 -20.23 -4.44
C GLU A 62 -0.12 -20.97 -3.56
N VAL A 63 -0.88 -21.87 -4.17
CA VAL A 63 -1.88 -22.68 -3.45
C VAL A 63 -1.21 -23.68 -2.50
N GLU A 64 -0.02 -24.16 -2.82
CA GLU A 64 0.78 -25.05 -2.00
C GLU A 64 1.12 -24.41 -0.65
N GLU A 65 1.40 -23.10 -0.64
CA GLU A 65 1.69 -22.36 0.59
C GLU A 65 0.44 -22.26 1.50
N VAL A 66 -0.77 -22.23 0.92
CA VAL A 66 -2.02 -22.34 1.70
C VAL A 66 -2.06 -23.67 2.44
N TRP A 67 -1.70 -24.77 1.79
CA TRP A 67 -1.72 -26.10 2.40
C TRP A 67 -0.69 -26.25 3.52
N ASP A 68 0.51 -25.66 3.35
CA ASP A 68 1.55 -25.65 4.38
C ASP A 68 1.17 -24.81 5.60
N ARG A 69 0.46 -23.70 5.37
CA ARG A 69 -0.01 -22.79 6.41
C ARG A 69 -1.25 -23.31 7.13
N ALA A 70 -2.13 -24.06 6.45
CA ALA A 70 -3.35 -24.61 7.00
C ALA A 70 -3.12 -25.82 7.93
N GLY A 71 -4.21 -26.28 8.57
CA GLY A 71 -4.23 -27.51 9.33
C GLY A 71 -3.95 -27.35 10.83
N PRO A 72 -3.66 -28.46 11.54
CA PRO A 72 -3.42 -28.45 12.97
C PRO A 72 -2.17 -27.65 13.35
N LYS A 73 -2.32 -26.69 14.26
CA LYS A 73 -1.27 -25.94 14.92
C LYS A 73 -1.26 -26.24 16.43
N ARG A 74 -0.28 -25.69 17.14
CA ARG A 74 -0.12 -25.92 18.59
C ARG A 74 -1.31 -25.38 19.41
N ASP A 75 -1.95 -24.34 18.91
CA ASP A 75 -3.00 -23.54 19.56
C ASP A 75 -4.38 -23.71 18.92
N GLY A 76 -4.51 -24.50 17.85
CA GLY A 76 -5.78 -24.69 17.18
C GLY A 76 -5.67 -25.37 15.82
N TYR A 77 -6.68 -25.17 14.99
CA TYR A 77 -6.71 -25.59 13.59
C TYR A 77 -6.90 -24.33 12.74
N VAL A 78 -6.10 -24.18 11.69
CA VAL A 78 -6.23 -23.08 10.72
C VAL A 78 -6.95 -23.61 9.49
N ASP A 79 -8.09 -23.01 9.14
CA ASP A 79 -8.81 -23.35 7.92
C ASP A 79 -8.00 -22.91 6.68
N PRO A 80 -7.97 -23.69 5.58
CA PRO A 80 -7.29 -23.26 4.35
C PRO A 80 -7.75 -21.90 3.83
N SER A 81 -9.04 -21.57 3.96
CA SER A 81 -9.56 -20.26 3.52
C SER A 81 -9.07 -19.14 4.42
N GLU A 82 -8.92 -19.41 5.73
CA GLU A 82 -8.32 -18.48 6.69
C GLU A 82 -6.83 -18.26 6.39
N ALA A 83 -6.09 -19.34 6.10
CA ALA A 83 -4.69 -19.25 5.70
C ALA A 83 -4.51 -18.43 4.42
N ALA A 84 -5.33 -18.69 3.39
CA ALA A 84 -5.31 -17.93 2.15
C ALA A 84 -5.68 -16.46 2.37
N TYR A 85 -6.69 -16.16 3.18
CA TYR A 85 -7.05 -14.79 3.52
C TYR A 85 -5.89 -14.06 4.23
N GLY A 86 -5.21 -14.72 5.17
CA GLY A 86 -4.03 -14.17 5.85
C GLY A 86 -2.85 -13.91 4.91
N MET A 87 -2.64 -14.74 3.89
CA MET A 87 -1.62 -14.48 2.86
C MET A 87 -1.93 -13.21 2.06
N VAL A 88 -3.20 -12.98 1.72
CA VAL A 88 -3.62 -11.72 1.07
C VAL A 88 -3.42 -10.52 2.01
N GLU A 89 -3.71 -10.69 3.31
CA GLU A 89 -3.45 -9.67 4.34
C GLU A 89 -1.98 -9.28 4.39
N GLU A 90 -1.08 -10.27 4.41
CA GLU A 90 0.38 -10.05 4.43
C GLU A 90 0.88 -9.23 3.22
N VAL A 91 0.29 -9.43 2.04
CA VAL A 91 0.60 -8.64 0.84
C VAL A 91 0.07 -7.22 0.96
N ILE A 92 -1.13 -7.02 1.49
CA ILE A 92 -1.82 -5.72 1.48
C ILE A 92 -1.38 -4.80 2.62
N ASP A 93 -1.01 -5.36 3.78
CA ASP A 93 -0.64 -4.61 4.98
C ASP A 93 0.46 -3.55 4.75
N PRO A 94 1.56 -3.85 4.04
CA PRO A 94 2.58 -2.85 3.70
C PRO A 94 2.01 -1.62 2.99
N TYR A 95 1.09 -1.82 2.05
CA TYR A 95 0.44 -0.74 1.32
C TYR A 95 -0.50 0.09 2.20
N LEU A 96 -1.21 -0.56 3.13
CA LEU A 96 -2.06 0.15 4.10
C LEU A 96 -1.22 1.02 5.04
N GLU A 97 -0.03 0.57 5.44
CA GLU A 97 0.90 1.38 6.22
C GLU A 97 1.46 2.56 5.42
N GLU A 98 1.74 2.37 4.13
CA GLU A 98 2.16 3.46 3.25
C GLU A 98 1.04 4.49 3.00
N LEU A 99 -0.20 4.04 2.79
CA LEU A 99 -1.38 4.89 2.74
C LEU A 99 -1.51 5.75 4.01
N LYS A 100 -1.39 5.13 5.19
CA LYS A 100 -1.40 5.84 6.49
C LYS A 100 -0.25 6.83 6.62
N LYS A 101 0.92 6.53 6.06
CA LYS A 101 2.07 7.44 6.04
C LYS A 101 1.76 8.70 5.23
N TYR A 102 1.16 8.59 4.04
CA TYR A 102 0.74 9.76 3.26
C TYR A 102 -0.25 10.64 4.03
N GLN A 103 -1.23 10.03 4.70
CA GLN A 103 -2.20 10.76 5.52
C GLN A 103 -1.54 11.50 6.68
N LYS A 104 -0.60 10.87 7.40
CA LYS A 104 0.15 11.50 8.49
C LYS A 104 0.98 12.70 8.03
N LEU A 105 1.41 12.70 6.77
CA LEU A 105 2.18 13.78 6.15
C LEU A 105 1.29 14.85 5.50
N GLY A 106 -0.04 14.71 5.54
CA GLY A 106 -0.98 15.63 4.87
C GLY A 106 -0.97 15.52 3.34
N MET A 107 -0.37 14.46 2.79
CA MET A 107 -0.23 14.19 1.36
C MET A 107 -1.50 13.53 0.81
N ASN A 108 -2.61 14.28 0.83
CA ASN A 108 -3.94 13.74 0.49
C ASN A 108 -4.05 13.30 -0.98
N ALA A 109 -3.37 13.98 -1.91
CA ALA A 109 -3.40 13.61 -3.32
C ALA A 109 -2.76 12.24 -3.54
N GLU A 110 -1.62 11.98 -2.90
CA GLU A 110 -0.90 10.72 -2.92
C GLU A 110 -1.69 9.61 -2.21
N ALA A 111 -2.31 9.91 -1.06
CA ALA A 111 -3.20 8.98 -0.38
C ALA A 111 -4.41 8.57 -1.26
N ASN A 112 -4.98 9.50 -2.04
CA ASN A 112 -6.03 9.18 -3.00
C ASN A 112 -5.53 8.27 -4.12
N ARG A 113 -4.35 8.58 -4.69
CA ARG A 113 -3.76 7.79 -5.77
C ARG A 113 -3.41 6.37 -5.30
N MET A 114 -2.86 6.23 -4.10
CA MET A 114 -2.62 4.93 -3.47
C MET A 114 -3.93 4.16 -3.29
N CYS A 115 -4.98 4.79 -2.74
CA CYS A 115 -6.31 4.17 -2.61
C CYS A 115 -6.86 3.69 -3.96
N MET A 116 -6.78 4.52 -5.01
CA MET A 116 -7.21 4.17 -6.37
C MET A 116 -6.42 2.98 -6.94
N GLY A 117 -5.09 2.98 -6.78
CA GLY A 117 -4.23 1.91 -7.27
C GLY A 117 -4.50 0.57 -6.56
N LEU A 118 -4.64 0.58 -5.24
CA LEU A 118 -4.98 -0.63 -4.48
C LEU A 118 -6.36 -1.19 -4.88
N LEU A 119 -7.37 -0.32 -5.06
CA LEU A 119 -8.68 -0.75 -5.55
C LEU A 119 -8.59 -1.37 -6.95
N LEU A 120 -7.79 -0.77 -7.84
CA LEU A 120 -7.59 -1.30 -9.19
C LEU A 120 -6.85 -2.63 -9.19
N GLY A 121 -5.78 -2.79 -8.38
CA GLY A 121 -5.07 -4.06 -8.24
C GLY A 121 -5.96 -5.18 -7.73
N LEU A 122 -6.76 -4.92 -6.68
CA LEU A 122 -7.74 -5.88 -6.16
C LEU A 122 -8.84 -6.21 -7.17
N TYR A 123 -9.30 -5.22 -7.92
CA TYR A 123 -10.27 -5.43 -9.00
C TYR A 123 -9.70 -6.35 -10.09
N ARG A 124 -8.50 -6.06 -10.58
CA ARG A 124 -7.79 -6.87 -11.57
C ARG A 124 -7.57 -8.28 -11.06
N PHE A 125 -7.08 -8.45 -9.84
CA PHE A 125 -6.89 -9.78 -9.26
C PHE A 125 -8.23 -10.54 -9.22
N LYS A 126 -9.32 -9.90 -8.79
CA LYS A 126 -10.64 -10.51 -8.76
C LYS A 126 -11.18 -10.90 -10.14
N HIS A 127 -10.89 -10.17 -11.21
CA HIS A 127 -11.55 -10.36 -12.51
C HIS A 127 -10.65 -11.01 -13.57
N GLU A 128 -9.33 -10.84 -13.46
CA GLU A 128 -8.36 -11.18 -14.50
C GLU A 128 -7.45 -12.34 -14.07
N SER A 129 -7.11 -12.45 -12.78
CA SER A 129 -6.24 -13.54 -12.30
C SER A 129 -6.84 -14.92 -12.56
N THR A 130 -6.00 -15.80 -13.07
CA THR A 130 -6.25 -17.23 -13.29
C THR A 130 -5.57 -18.13 -12.27
N SER A 131 -4.91 -17.55 -11.25
CA SER A 131 -4.21 -18.32 -10.21
C SER A 131 -5.20 -19.22 -9.44
N GLU A 132 -4.77 -20.45 -9.14
CA GLU A 132 -5.57 -21.39 -8.35
C GLU A 132 -5.81 -20.86 -6.93
N PHE A 133 -4.82 -20.15 -6.37
CA PHE A 133 -4.87 -19.55 -5.05
C PHE A 133 -6.15 -18.73 -4.81
N LYS A 134 -6.59 -17.98 -5.81
CA LYS A 134 -7.78 -17.12 -5.75
C LYS A 134 -9.06 -17.86 -5.34
N ASN A 135 -9.16 -19.17 -5.62
CA ASN A 135 -10.33 -19.96 -5.25
C ASN A 135 -10.41 -20.28 -3.74
N TRP A 136 -9.30 -20.08 -3.01
CA TRP A 136 -9.22 -20.33 -1.57
C TRP A 136 -9.62 -19.12 -0.73
N ALA A 137 -9.61 -17.92 -1.32
CA ALA A 137 -10.08 -16.69 -0.68
C ALA A 137 -10.93 -15.84 -1.66
N PRO A 138 -12.07 -16.35 -2.14
CA PRO A 138 -12.84 -15.72 -3.23
C PRO A 138 -13.46 -14.36 -2.85
N ASP A 139 -13.65 -14.11 -1.55
CA ASP A 139 -14.18 -12.88 -1.00
C ASP A 139 -13.10 -11.88 -0.56
N ALA A 140 -11.83 -12.31 -0.43
CA ALA A 140 -10.72 -11.46 -0.02
C ALA A 140 -10.62 -10.16 -0.82
N PRO A 141 -10.71 -10.13 -2.16
CA PRO A 141 -10.60 -8.86 -2.89
C PRO A 141 -11.66 -7.83 -2.50
N SER A 142 -12.89 -8.28 -2.23
CA SER A 142 -13.97 -7.40 -1.76
C SER A 142 -13.74 -6.97 -0.29
N GLY A 143 -13.29 -7.89 0.57
CA GLY A 143 -12.98 -7.61 1.97
C GLY A 143 -11.86 -6.58 2.12
N PHE A 144 -10.78 -6.74 1.37
CA PHE A 144 -9.67 -5.80 1.40
C PHE A 144 -9.96 -4.50 0.66
N ALA A 145 -10.83 -4.47 -0.35
CA ALA A 145 -11.30 -3.20 -0.92
C ALA A 145 -12.02 -2.34 0.13
N TRP A 146 -12.82 -2.97 1.02
CA TRP A 146 -13.41 -2.28 2.16
C TRP A 146 -12.34 -1.79 3.15
N ALA A 147 -11.33 -2.60 3.44
CA ALA A 147 -10.21 -2.22 4.32
C ALA A 147 -9.43 -1.01 3.77
N VAL A 148 -9.10 -1.01 2.47
CA VAL A 148 -8.43 0.09 1.76
C VAL A 148 -9.25 1.37 1.86
N VAL A 149 -10.55 1.32 1.54
CA VAL A 149 -11.41 2.52 1.60
C VAL A 149 -11.56 3.04 3.02
N ASN A 150 -11.66 2.17 4.01
CA ASN A 150 -11.73 2.59 5.42
C ASN A 150 -10.43 3.21 5.91
N ALA A 151 -9.29 2.60 5.59
CA ALA A 151 -7.98 3.16 5.89
C ALA A 151 -7.84 4.54 5.25
N TRP A 152 -8.23 4.68 3.98
CA TRP A 152 -8.23 5.96 3.27
C TRP A 152 -9.16 7.00 3.91
N LYS A 153 -10.39 6.60 4.30
CA LYS A 153 -11.36 7.48 5.00
C LYS A 153 -10.89 7.93 6.39
N ALA A 154 -10.08 7.13 7.09
CA ALA A 154 -9.51 7.51 8.38
C ALA A 154 -8.62 8.76 8.28
N GLY A 155 -8.05 9.04 7.10
CA GLY A 155 -7.31 10.27 6.80
C GLY A 155 -8.19 11.53 6.63
N SER A 156 -9.51 11.42 6.81
CA SER A 156 -10.46 12.53 6.65
C SER A 156 -10.37 13.22 5.27
N PRO A 157 -10.53 12.45 4.17
CA PRO A 157 -10.45 13.00 2.81
C PRO A 157 -11.52 14.08 2.60
N SER A 158 -11.18 15.09 1.80
CA SER A 158 -12.11 16.15 1.46
C SER A 158 -13.26 15.65 0.57
N ARG A 159 -14.32 16.44 0.45
CA ARG A 159 -15.40 16.13 -0.50
C ARG A 159 -14.91 16.00 -1.95
N ALA A 160 -13.87 16.75 -2.32
CA ALA A 160 -13.28 16.67 -3.66
C ALA A 160 -12.55 15.34 -3.85
N ASP A 161 -11.80 14.90 -2.83
CA ASP A 161 -11.09 13.61 -2.82
C ASP A 161 -12.08 12.44 -2.96
N VAL A 162 -13.16 12.46 -2.17
CA VAL A 162 -14.26 11.48 -2.28
C VAL A 162 -14.89 11.44 -3.66
N LYS A 163 -15.12 12.60 -4.26
CA LYS A 163 -15.65 12.67 -5.63
C LYS A 163 -14.67 12.07 -6.64
N ALA A 164 -13.36 12.31 -6.47
CA ALA A 164 -12.33 11.80 -7.37
C ALA A 164 -12.23 10.27 -7.30
N VAL A 165 -12.14 9.69 -6.09
CA VAL A 165 -12.10 8.23 -5.91
C VAL A 165 -13.39 7.58 -6.43
N LYS A 166 -14.56 8.19 -6.17
CA LYS A 166 -15.83 7.67 -6.70
C LYS A 166 -15.88 7.68 -8.22
N ALA A 167 -15.45 8.76 -8.87
CA ALA A 167 -15.38 8.82 -10.33
C ALA A 167 -14.44 7.73 -10.88
N PHE A 168 -13.28 7.56 -10.26
CA PHE A 168 -12.33 6.51 -10.62
C PHE A 168 -12.96 5.10 -10.55
N ILE A 169 -13.71 4.80 -9.49
CA ILE A 169 -14.42 3.52 -9.34
C ILE A 169 -15.42 3.29 -10.48
N GLU A 170 -16.19 4.30 -10.85
CA GLU A 170 -17.15 4.19 -11.95
C GLU A 170 -16.46 3.98 -13.30
N ASP A 171 -15.40 4.77 -13.56
CA ASP A 171 -14.73 4.83 -14.86
C ASP A 171 -13.81 3.62 -15.11
N TYR A 172 -13.09 3.15 -14.09
CA TYR A 172 -12.03 2.14 -14.23
C TYR A 172 -12.36 0.78 -13.61
N LEU A 173 -13.31 0.73 -12.67
CA LEU A 173 -13.69 -0.52 -11.97
C LEU A 173 -15.12 -0.97 -12.33
N CYS A 174 -15.76 -0.33 -13.32
CA CYS A 174 -17.14 -0.57 -13.71
C CYS A 174 -18.13 -0.50 -12.53
N GLY A 175 -17.89 0.40 -11.56
CA GLY A 175 -18.70 0.56 -10.36
C GLY A 175 -18.43 -0.48 -9.25
N TRP A 176 -17.43 -1.36 -9.41
CA TRP A 176 -17.04 -2.32 -8.39
C TRP A 176 -16.53 -1.60 -7.14
N GLY A 177 -17.24 -1.77 -6.02
CA GLY A 177 -16.94 -1.07 -4.77
C GLY A 177 -17.54 0.34 -4.67
N ALA A 178 -18.40 0.78 -5.59
CA ALA A 178 -19.01 2.12 -5.55
C ALA A 178 -19.82 2.41 -4.27
N HIS A 179 -20.31 1.36 -3.59
CA HIS A 179 -21.03 1.47 -2.31
C HIS A 179 -20.09 1.69 -1.10
N LEU A 180 -18.78 1.54 -1.28
CA LEU A 180 -17.78 1.68 -0.22
C LEU A 180 -17.43 3.15 0.04
N VAL A 181 -17.56 4.03 -0.97
CA VAL A 181 -17.09 5.43 -0.97
C VAL A 181 -18.21 6.41 -0.66
#